data_AF-A0A062U573-F1
#
_entry.id   AF-A0A062U573-F1
#
_cell.length_a   1.000
_cell.length_b   1.000
_cell.length_c   1.000
_cell.angle_alpha   90.00
_cell.angle_beta   90.00
_cell.angle_gamma   90.00
#
_symmetry.space_group_name_H-M   'P 1'
#
loop_
_entity.id
_entity.type
_entity.pdbx_description
1 polymer ?
#
loop_
_entity_poly.entity_id
_entity_poly.type
_entity_poly.pdbx_seq_one_letter_code
_entity_poly.pdbx_strand_id
1 'polypeptide(L)'
;MPADDGLIYIGHNVTGASHIDHFTGALNANRSTSPLRSLGALLQRELALEVAPTNIWNDGFSFAFTADSEALLSDWMAKALHVAQLPLACDTAQARSLLVRQLEPPLNLAGWRNPQRSHILSARRACAYGAHADFT
;
A
#
# COMPACT_ATOMS: atom_id res chain seq x y z
N MET A 1 15.93 8.37 22.84
CA MET A 1 15.54 7.21 22.01
C MET A 1 14.26 7.63 21.29
N PRO A 2 14.26 7.95 19.99
CA PRO A 2 12.98 8.10 19.30
C PRO A 2 12.40 6.69 19.10
N ALA A 3 11.10 6.55 19.35
CA ALA A 3 10.40 5.29 19.54
C ALA A 3 10.59 4.27 18.40
N ASP A 4 10.89 3.03 18.78
CA ASP A 4 11.08 1.82 17.95
C ASP A 4 9.80 1.33 17.25
N ASP A 5 8.74 2.14 17.17
CA ASP A 5 7.38 1.68 16.82
C ASP A 5 7.11 1.50 15.32
N GLY A 6 8.15 1.43 14.48
CA GLY A 6 8.05 0.86 13.13
C GLY A 6 6.95 1.46 12.24
N LEU A 7 6.64 2.75 12.35
CA LEU A 7 5.60 3.40 11.55
C LEU A 7 5.88 3.28 10.05
N ILE A 8 5.12 2.44 9.35
CA ILE A 8 5.36 2.17 7.92
C ILE A 8 4.55 3.05 6.98
N TYR A 9 3.39 3.56 7.40
CA TYR A 9 2.48 4.31 6.51
C TYR A 9 1.55 5.25 7.28
N ILE A 10 1.26 6.41 6.69
CA ILE A 10 0.22 7.35 7.14
C ILE A 10 -0.77 7.58 6.00
N GLY A 11 -2.02 7.19 6.23
CA GLY A 11 -3.17 7.46 5.37
C GLY A 11 -3.97 8.66 5.87
N HIS A 12 -4.92 9.10 5.05
CA HIS A 12 -6.03 9.96 5.49
C HIS A 12 -7.25 9.62 4.65
N ASN A 13 -8.43 9.84 5.23
CA ASN A 13 -9.70 9.69 4.55
C ASN A 13 -10.53 10.96 4.77
N VAL A 14 -11.25 11.40 3.75
CA VAL A 14 -12.07 12.63 3.80
C VAL A 14 -13.55 12.31 4.09
N THR A 15 -13.95 11.04 3.93
CA THR A 15 -15.35 10.57 4.04
C THR A 15 -15.55 9.69 5.28
N GLY A 16 -15.46 10.29 6.48
CA GLY A 16 -15.84 9.64 7.74
C GLY A 16 -15.04 8.39 8.14
N ALA A 17 -15.22 7.93 9.38
CA ALA A 17 -14.51 6.78 9.95
C ALA A 17 -14.90 5.42 9.33
N SER A 18 -15.87 5.37 8.42
CA SER A 18 -16.63 4.15 8.13
C SER A 18 -16.37 3.48 6.77
N HIS A 19 -15.36 3.87 5.99
CA HIS A 19 -15.34 3.37 4.60
C HIS A 19 -14.03 2.90 3.98
N ILE A 20 -12.86 3.19 4.56
CA ILE A 20 -11.59 2.70 3.98
C ILE A 20 -10.60 2.41 5.10
N ASP A 21 -10.56 1.16 5.52
CA ASP A 21 -9.34 0.65 6.12
C ASP A 21 -8.35 0.39 4.97
N HIS A 22 -7.22 1.10 4.99
CA HIS A 22 -6.15 0.90 4.00
C HIS A 22 -5.44 -0.45 4.17
N PHE A 23 -5.80 -1.22 5.22
CA PHE A 23 -5.17 -2.46 5.66
C PHE A 23 -6.15 -3.64 5.77
N THR A 24 -7.47 -3.44 5.64
CA THR A 24 -8.47 -4.52 5.61
C THR A 24 -9.48 -4.34 4.47
N GLY A 25 -9.71 -5.41 3.69
CA GLY A 25 -10.73 -5.46 2.64
C GLY A 25 -10.23 -5.99 1.28
N ALA A 26 -11.16 -6.42 0.43
CA ALA A 26 -10.87 -6.78 -0.95
C ALA A 26 -10.38 -5.53 -1.73
N LEU A 27 -9.20 -5.58 -2.36
CA LEU A 27 -8.65 -4.43 -3.10
C LEU A 27 -9.58 -4.01 -4.27
N ASN A 28 -10.50 -4.87 -4.66
CA ASN A 28 -11.47 -4.63 -5.72
C ASN A 28 -12.49 -3.50 -5.43
N ALA A 29 -12.64 -3.04 -4.18
CA ALA A 29 -13.48 -1.87 -3.90
C ALA A 29 -12.76 -0.52 -4.12
N ASN A 30 -11.43 -0.49 -4.11
CA ASN A 30 -10.68 0.75 -4.24
C ASN A 30 -9.30 0.52 -4.86
N ARG A 31 -9.22 0.68 -6.19
CA ARG A 31 -8.11 0.30 -7.09
C ARG A 31 -6.75 0.98 -6.82
N SER A 32 -6.58 1.67 -5.69
CA SER A 32 -5.49 2.62 -5.45
C SER A 32 -4.95 2.67 -4.00
N THR A 33 -5.09 1.60 -3.20
CA THR A 33 -4.46 1.55 -1.87
C THR A 33 -2.94 1.31 -2.00
N SER A 34 -2.18 2.40 -2.16
CA SER A 34 -0.71 2.39 -2.23
C SER A 34 0.00 1.55 -1.15
N PRO A 35 -0.40 1.51 0.14
CA PRO A 35 0.31 0.70 1.12
C PRO A 35 0.20 -0.80 0.83
N LEU A 36 -1.00 -1.31 0.54
CA LEU A 36 -1.23 -2.71 0.17
C LEU A 36 -0.41 -3.12 -1.05
N ARG A 37 -0.44 -2.31 -2.12
CA ARG A 37 0.34 -2.58 -3.33
C ARG A 37 1.84 -2.55 -3.09
N SER A 38 2.34 -1.68 -2.22
CA SER A 38 3.76 -1.67 -1.85
C SER A 38 4.12 -2.90 -1.02
N LEU A 39 3.33 -3.18 0.00
CA LEU A 39 3.63 -4.24 0.97
C LEU A 39 3.51 -5.62 0.33
N GLY A 40 2.42 -5.87 -0.40
CA GLY A 40 2.25 -7.09 -1.18
C GLY A 40 3.37 -7.29 -2.21
N ALA A 41 3.84 -6.22 -2.86
CA ALA A 41 4.96 -6.35 -3.80
C ALA A 41 6.28 -6.74 -3.13
N LEU A 42 6.54 -6.19 -1.93
CA LEU A 42 7.72 -6.54 -1.14
C LEU A 42 7.62 -7.98 -0.61
N LEU A 43 6.43 -8.41 -0.21
CA LEU A 43 6.16 -9.73 0.39
C LEU A 43 5.74 -10.78 -0.64
N GLN A 44 5.70 -10.46 -1.93
CA GLN A 44 5.12 -11.32 -2.97
C GLN A 44 5.66 -12.75 -2.90
N ARG A 45 6.98 -12.88 -2.82
CA ARG A 45 7.65 -14.19 -2.78
C ARG A 45 7.49 -14.89 -1.43
N GLU A 46 7.50 -14.14 -0.34
CA GLU A 46 7.41 -14.68 1.02
C GLU A 46 6.03 -15.26 1.31
N LEU A 47 5.00 -14.57 0.81
CA LEU A 47 3.59 -14.94 0.99
C LEU A 47 3.02 -15.72 -0.20
N ALA A 48 3.86 -16.05 -1.20
CA ALA A 48 3.46 -16.71 -2.44
C ALA A 48 2.25 -16.02 -3.13
N LEU A 49 2.27 -14.68 -3.19
CA LEU A 49 1.18 -13.89 -3.76
C LEU A 49 1.19 -13.97 -5.28
N GLU A 50 0.04 -14.32 -5.83
CA GLU A 50 -0.24 -14.35 -7.26
C GLU A 50 -0.76 -12.99 -7.73
N VAL A 51 -0.28 -12.58 -8.90
CA VAL A 51 -0.60 -11.29 -9.51
C VAL A 51 -1.48 -11.50 -10.73
N ALA A 52 -2.39 -10.56 -10.95
CA ALA A 52 -3.26 -10.51 -12.13
C ALA A 52 -3.09 -9.16 -12.83
N PRO A 53 -3.16 -9.12 -14.17
CA PRO A 53 -3.11 -7.87 -14.91
C PRO A 53 -4.36 -7.03 -14.57
N THR A 54 -4.17 -5.74 -14.39
CA THR A 54 -5.29 -4.78 -14.37
C THR A 54 -5.35 -4.07 -15.71
N ASN A 55 -6.55 -3.85 -16.25
CA ASN A 55 -6.86 -3.12 -17.50
C ASN A 55 -5.64 -2.88 -18.42
N ILE A 56 -5.53 -3.69 -19.47
CA ILE A 56 -4.45 -3.75 -20.47
C ILE A 56 -4.20 -2.40 -21.19
N TRP A 57 -5.12 -1.44 -21.06
CA TRP A 57 -5.11 -0.15 -21.75
C TRP A 57 -4.24 0.94 -21.11
N ASN A 58 -3.66 0.71 -19.92
CA ASN A 58 -2.85 1.69 -19.20
C ASN A 58 -1.41 1.19 -19.00
N ASP A 59 -0.46 1.84 -19.69
CA ASP A 59 1.00 1.88 -19.52
C ASP A 59 1.77 0.58 -19.19
N GLY A 60 1.14 -0.60 -19.14
CA GLY A 60 1.76 -1.89 -18.81
C GLY A 60 2.23 -2.04 -17.35
N PHE A 61 2.07 -1.02 -16.49
CA PHE A 61 2.65 -0.99 -15.12
C PHE A 61 1.62 -1.12 -13.99
N SER A 62 0.38 -1.48 -14.33
CA SER A 62 -0.68 -1.72 -13.35
C SER A 62 -0.93 -3.22 -13.18
N PHE A 63 -1.02 -3.66 -11.93
CA PHE A 63 -1.33 -5.02 -11.52
C PHE A 63 -2.20 -5.01 -10.28
N ALA A 64 -2.91 -6.12 -10.07
CA ALA A 64 -3.62 -6.45 -8.84
C ALA A 64 -3.12 -7.81 -8.34
N PHE A 65 -3.50 -8.19 -7.13
CA PHE A 65 -3.31 -9.56 -6.67
C PHE A 65 -4.58 -10.35 -6.99
N THR A 66 -4.48 -11.67 -7.12
CA THR A 66 -5.67 -12.53 -7.21
C THR A 66 -6.48 -12.43 -5.92
N ALA A 67 -7.80 -12.67 -5.96
CA ALA A 67 -8.65 -12.54 -4.78
C ALA A 67 -8.14 -13.34 -3.56
N ASP A 68 -7.61 -14.55 -3.80
CA ASP A 68 -7.02 -15.39 -2.75
C ASP A 68 -5.74 -14.78 -2.17
N SER A 69 -4.89 -14.21 -3.03
CA SER A 69 -3.67 -13.51 -2.61
C SER A 69 -3.97 -12.22 -1.85
N GLU A 70 -5.03 -11.51 -2.22
CA GLU A 70 -5.51 -10.34 -1.47
C GLU A 70 -6.01 -10.71 -0.07
N ALA A 71 -6.73 -11.82 0.04
CA ALA A 71 -7.18 -12.35 1.32
C ALA A 71 -6.00 -12.76 2.20
N LEU A 72 -5.01 -13.45 1.62
CA LEU A 72 -3.80 -13.87 2.32
C LEU A 72 -2.98 -12.68 2.81
N LEU A 73 -2.77 -11.68 1.95
CA LEU A 73 -2.08 -10.44 2.32
C LEU A 73 -2.84 -9.69 3.44
N SER A 74 -4.16 -9.61 3.35
CA SER A 74 -5.00 -8.97 4.37
C SER A 74 -4.91 -9.68 5.73
N ASP A 75 -4.95 -11.01 5.73
CA ASP A 75 -4.80 -11.83 6.95
C ASP A 75 -3.42 -11.65 7.58
N TRP A 76 -2.36 -11.65 6.77
CA TRP A 76 -1.01 -11.34 7.25
C TRP A 76 -0.94 -9.94 7.87
N MET A 77 -1.51 -8.93 7.21
CA MET A 77 -1.51 -7.54 7.68
C MET A 77 -2.28 -7.37 8.99
N ALA A 78 -3.42 -8.03 9.14
CA ALA A 78 -4.20 -8.00 10.38
C ALA A 78 -3.43 -8.59 11.57
N LYS A 79 -2.52 -9.55 11.32
CA LYS A 79 -1.67 -10.18 12.35
C LYS A 79 -0.38 -9.40 12.61
N ALA A 80 0.19 -8.79 11.57
CA ALA A 80 1.52 -8.18 11.63
C ALA A 80 1.51 -6.67 11.87
N LEU A 81 0.39 -5.97 11.63
CA LEU A 81 0.33 -4.51 11.68
C LEU A 81 -0.60 -4.02 12.80
N HIS A 82 -0.14 -2.98 13.50
CA HIS A 82 -0.97 -2.19 14.39
C HIS A 82 -1.52 -0.98 13.63
N VAL A 83 -2.86 -0.87 13.58
CA VAL A 83 -3.54 0.25 12.93
C VAL A 83 -4.13 1.16 14.01
N ALA A 84 -3.73 2.43 14.00
CA ALA A 84 -4.30 3.48 14.82
C ALA A 84 -5.13 4.44 13.97
N GLN A 85 -6.32 4.81 14.46
CA GLN A 85 -7.17 5.82 13.84
C GLN A 85 -7.24 7.06 14.74
N LEU A 86 -6.96 8.22 14.19
CA LEU A 86 -7.00 9.50 14.91
C LEU A 86 -8.03 10.43 14.26
N PRO A 87 -9.17 10.69 14.92
CA PRO A 87 -10.11 11.69 14.43
C PRO A 87 -9.51 13.09 14.59
N LEU A 88 -9.55 13.88 13.52
CA LEU A 88 -9.05 15.26 13.50
C LEU A 88 -10.18 16.20 13.11
N ALA A 89 -10.33 17.29 13.86
CA ALA A 89 -11.29 18.37 13.56
C ALA A 89 -10.72 19.41 12.56
N CYS A 90 -9.62 19.10 11.90
CA CYS A 90 -8.91 19.97 10.96
C CYS A 90 -8.80 19.34 9.57
N ASP A 91 -8.15 20.04 8.65
CA ASP A 91 -7.82 19.52 7.32
C ASP A 91 -6.89 18.30 7.44
N THR A 92 -7.46 17.11 7.25
CA THR A 92 -6.74 15.83 7.35
C THR A 92 -5.68 15.66 6.27
N ALA A 93 -5.84 16.31 5.11
CA ALA A 93 -4.85 16.26 4.03
C ALA A 93 -3.60 17.07 4.41
N GLN A 94 -3.80 18.27 4.96
CA GLN A 94 -2.71 19.09 5.47
C GLN A 94 -2.01 18.40 6.66
N ALA A 95 -2.78 17.90 7.63
CA ALA A 95 -2.24 17.17 8.78
C ALA A 95 -1.41 15.96 8.33
N ARG A 96 -1.92 15.15 7.40
CA ARG A 96 -1.17 14.04 6.81
C ARG A 96 0.13 14.50 6.14
N SER A 97 0.09 15.57 5.35
CA SER A 97 1.27 16.09 4.65
C SER A 97 2.38 16.47 5.63
N LEU A 98 2.01 17.15 6.73
CA LEU A 98 2.94 17.50 7.81
C LEU A 98 3.51 16.27 8.50
N LEU A 99 2.66 15.31 8.88
CA LEU A 99 3.09 14.08 9.55
C LEU A 99 4.01 13.22 8.66
N VAL A 100 3.71 13.11 7.37
CA VAL A 100 4.57 12.37 6.42
C VAL A 100 5.94 13.03 6.27
N ARG A 101 5.99 14.36 6.25
CA ARG A 101 7.27 15.09 6.19
C ARG A 101 8.09 14.94 7.47
N GLN A 102 7.44 14.85 8.62
CA GLN A 102 8.11 14.81 9.91
C GLN A 102 8.52 13.39 10.33
N LEU A 103 7.68 12.41 10.04
CA LEU A 103 7.84 11.02 10.49
C LEU A 103 8.42 10.11 9.41
N GLU A 104 8.50 10.60 8.17
CA GLU A 104 9.17 9.95 7.05
C GLU A 104 8.84 8.45 6.86
N PRO A 105 7.55 8.06 6.87
CA PRO A 105 7.18 6.65 6.78
C PRO A 105 7.58 6.05 5.41
N PRO A 106 8.21 4.85 5.39
CA PRO A 106 8.81 4.27 4.19
C PRO A 106 7.80 3.91 3.09
N LEU A 107 6.55 3.56 3.43
CA LEU A 107 5.54 3.24 2.41
C LEU A 107 4.79 4.48 1.89
N ASN A 108 5.00 5.66 2.49
CA ASN A 108 4.60 6.93 1.87
C ASN A 108 5.65 7.32 0.82
N LEU A 109 5.38 6.90 -0.42
CA LEU A 109 6.31 7.08 -1.53
C LEU A 109 6.43 8.53 -2.04
N ALA A 110 5.64 9.47 -1.50
CA ALA A 110 5.63 10.88 -1.83
C ALA A 110 5.45 11.72 -0.56
N GLY A 111 5.85 12.99 -0.62
CA GLY A 111 5.76 13.93 0.51
C GLY A 111 7.08 14.14 1.26
N TRP A 112 8.11 13.32 1.01
CA TRP A 112 9.46 13.47 1.56
C TRP A 112 10.51 12.78 0.66
N ARG A 113 11.82 12.96 0.95
CA ARG A 113 12.92 12.36 0.18
C ARG A 113 13.15 10.90 0.61
N ASN A 114 12.24 10.03 0.21
CA ASN A 114 12.20 8.62 0.60
C ASN A 114 13.33 7.79 -0.06
N PRO A 115 14.32 7.27 0.69
CA PRO A 115 15.42 6.47 0.15
C PRO A 115 14.99 5.05 -0.25
N GLN A 116 13.91 4.50 0.33
CA GLN A 116 13.37 3.18 -0.03
C GLN A 116 12.51 3.22 -1.30
N ARG A 117 12.16 4.41 -1.80
CA ARG A 117 11.25 4.59 -2.94
C ARG A 117 11.64 3.79 -4.17
N SER A 118 12.92 3.81 -4.56
CA SER A 118 13.39 3.09 -5.75
C SER A 118 13.21 1.58 -5.61
N HIS A 119 13.54 1.03 -4.44
CA HIS A 119 13.38 -0.39 -4.13
C HIS A 119 11.90 -0.81 -4.18
N ILE A 120 11.01 -0.05 -3.53
CA ILE A 120 9.57 -0.35 -3.49
C ILE A 120 8.95 -0.27 -4.89
N LEU A 121 9.32 0.73 -5.68
CA LEU A 121 8.85 0.85 -7.06
C LEU A 121 9.39 -0.28 -7.96
N SER A 122 10.61 -0.73 -7.72
CA SER A 122 11.19 -1.89 -8.41
C SER A 122 10.41 -3.16 -8.11
N ALA A 123 10.09 -3.43 -6.84
CA ALA A 123 9.27 -4.56 -6.44
C ALA A 123 7.89 -4.52 -7.11
N ARG A 124 7.21 -3.36 -7.09
CA ARG A 124 5.93 -3.17 -7.79
C ARG A 124 6.03 -3.41 -9.30
N ARG A 125 7.14 -3.02 -9.91
CA ARG A 125 7.37 -3.23 -11.34
C ARG A 125 7.58 -4.71 -11.66
N ALA A 126 8.29 -5.45 -10.80
CA ALA A 126 8.45 -6.89 -10.95
C ALA A 126 7.09 -7.62 -10.91
N CYS A 127 6.21 -7.24 -9.98
CA CYS A 127 4.84 -7.76 -9.94
C CYS A 127 4.05 -7.44 -11.22
N ALA A 128 4.16 -6.21 -11.72
CA ALA A 128 3.52 -5.83 -12.98
C ALA A 128 4.03 -6.66 -14.16
N TYR A 129 5.35 -6.83 -14.30
CA TYR A 129 5.89 -7.68 -15.35
C TYR A 129 5.46 -9.13 -15.23
N GLY A 130 5.43 -9.69 -14.01
CA GLY A 130 4.92 -11.04 -13.78
C GLY A 130 3.46 -11.20 -14.19
N ALA A 131 2.62 -10.19 -13.91
CA ALA A 131 1.20 -10.21 -14.27
C ALA A 131 0.94 -10.13 -15.79
N HIS A 132 1.87 -9.55 -16.55
CA HIS A 132 1.76 -9.36 -18.00
C HIS A 132 2.62 -10.35 -18.81
N ALA A 133 3.43 -11.20 -18.15
CA ALA A 133 4.34 -12.14 -18.83
C ALA A 133 3.60 -13.19 -19.68
N ASP A 134 2.38 -13.57 -19.28
CA ASP A 134 1.54 -14.56 -19.97
C ASP A 134 0.75 -13.97 -21.16
N PHE A 135 0.93 -12.68 -21.47
CA PHE A 135 0.26 -11.97 -22.59
C PHE A 135 1.18 -11.74 -23.81
N THR A 136 2.34 -12.38 -23.84
CA THR A 136 3.32 -12.36 -24.94
C THR A 136 3.50 -13.73 -25.55
#